data_AF-A0A561BLT0-F1
#
_entry.id   AF-A0A561BLT0-F1
#
_cell.length_a   1.000
_cell.length_b   1.000
_cell.length_c   1.000
_cell.angle_alpha   90.00
_cell.angle_beta   90.00
_cell.angle_gamma   90.00
#
_symmetry.space_group_name_H-M   'P 1'
#
loop_
_entity.id
_entity.type
_entity.pdbx_description
1 polymer ?
#
loop_
_entity_poly.entity_id
_entity_poly.type
_entity_poly.pdbx_seq_one_letter_code
_entity_poly.pdbx_strand_id
1 'polypeptide(L)'
;MRSVYRVLASLVAIGVLAQAMTIALGWFTTLKDVDDGLVFDKNSDANFGQMAHGILGMTVIPALALLLLIVSFFAGVDGGVKWALIVFGLVVLQVALAFVSFGVPAIGALHGANALAVMAVAGMAGRRAAGPRTETPAPSEAKL
;
A
#
# COMPACT_ATOMS: atom_id res chain seq x y z
N MET A 1 6.60 -20.00 -4.47
CA MET A 1 6.49 -18.75 -3.68
C MET A 1 6.57 -17.46 -4.51
N ARG A 2 7.19 -17.46 -5.71
CA ARG A 2 7.22 -16.29 -6.61
C ARG A 2 5.84 -15.66 -6.90
N SER A 3 4.81 -16.47 -7.22
CA SER A 3 3.46 -15.95 -7.46
C SER A 3 2.84 -15.32 -6.21
N VAL A 4 3.04 -15.93 -5.04
CA VAL A 4 2.57 -15.41 -3.75
C VAL A 4 3.26 -14.07 -3.45
N TYR A 5 4.58 -13.98 -3.63
CA TYR A 5 5.33 -12.73 -3.51
C TYR A 5 4.75 -11.63 -4.41
N ARG A 6 4.50 -11.95 -5.70
CA ARG A 6 3.92 -11.00 -6.65
C ARG A 6 2.55 -10.49 -6.18
N VAL A 7 1.67 -11.40 -5.76
CA VAL A 7 0.33 -11.05 -5.28
C VAL A 7 0.42 -10.17 -4.03
N LEU A 8 1.22 -10.55 -3.03
CA LEU A 8 1.39 -9.77 -1.80
C LEU A 8 1.93 -8.37 -2.09
N ALA A 9 2.95 -8.25 -2.96
CA ALA A 9 3.49 -6.95 -3.35
C ALA A 9 2.43 -6.07 -4.06
N SER A 10 1.64 -6.65 -4.96
CA SER A 10 0.52 -5.94 -5.60
C SER A 10 -0.57 -5.54 -4.59
N LEU A 11 -0.91 -6.41 -3.63
CA LEU A 11 -1.90 -6.13 -2.60
C LEU A 11 -1.45 -5.00 -1.67
N VAL A 12 -0.16 -4.87 -1.35
CA VAL A 12 0.36 -3.71 -0.62
C VAL A 12 0.11 -2.43 -1.41
N ALA A 13 0.46 -2.40 -2.70
CA ALA A 13 0.26 -1.21 -3.54
C ALA A 13 -1.22 -0.83 -3.68
N ILE A 14 -2.09 -1.80 -3.96
CA ILE A 14 -3.55 -1.61 -4.05
C ILE A 14 -4.11 -1.18 -2.68
N GLY A 15 -3.60 -1.74 -1.59
CA GLY A 15 -3.98 -1.36 -0.22
C GLY A 15 -3.71 0.10 0.07
N VAL A 16 -2.55 0.63 -0.36
CA VAL A 16 -2.25 2.07 -0.22
C VAL A 16 -3.21 2.92 -1.06
N LEU A 17 -3.55 2.48 -2.27
CA LEU A 17 -4.52 3.20 -3.11
C LEU A 17 -5.90 3.24 -2.43
N ALA A 18 -6.38 2.10 -1.93
CA ALA A 18 -7.63 2.02 -1.18
C ALA A 18 -7.61 2.91 0.07
N GLN A 19 -6.48 2.94 0.79
CA GLN A 19 -6.29 3.81 1.96
C GLN A 19 -6.36 5.31 1.61
N ALA A 20 -5.81 5.71 0.45
CA ALA A 20 -5.90 7.08 -0.03
C ALA A 20 -7.33 7.45 -0.46
N MET A 21 -8.05 6.52 -1.08
CA MET A 21 -9.46 6.70 -1.43
C MET A 21 -10.34 6.88 -0.18
N THR A 22 -10.12 6.07 0.86
CA THR A 22 -10.95 6.13 2.07
C THR A 22 -10.73 7.38 2.90
N ILE A 23 -9.50 7.92 2.95
CA ILE A 23 -9.26 9.19 3.66
C ILE A 23 -9.83 10.39 2.91
N ALA A 24 -9.81 10.36 1.58
CA ALA A 24 -10.51 11.35 0.77
C ALA A 24 -12.02 11.29 1.04
N LEU A 25 -12.62 10.10 0.97
CA LEU A 25 -14.03 9.89 1.34
C LEU A 25 -14.32 10.44 2.75
N GLY A 26 -13.49 10.08 3.74
CA GLY A 26 -13.69 10.48 5.12
C GLY A 26 -13.71 12.00 5.30
N TRP A 27 -12.77 12.72 4.68
CA TRP A 27 -12.74 14.18 4.79
C TRP A 27 -13.83 14.87 3.96
N PHE A 28 -14.19 14.37 2.78
CA PHE A 28 -15.32 14.93 2.02
C PHE A 28 -16.66 14.71 2.75
N THR A 29 -16.84 13.59 3.44
CA THR A 29 -17.99 13.37 4.33
C THR A 29 -17.98 14.37 5.47
N THR A 30 -16.86 14.54 6.18
CA THR A 30 -16.75 15.53 7.27
C THR A 30 -17.04 16.95 6.80
N LEU A 31 -16.52 17.36 5.64
CA LEU A 31 -16.77 18.70 5.10
C LEU A 31 -18.27 18.91 4.81
N LYS A 32 -18.91 17.92 4.19
CA LYS A 32 -20.36 17.95 3.96
C LYS A 32 -21.15 18.06 5.27
N ASP A 33 -20.82 17.25 6.26
CA ASP A 33 -21.49 17.25 7.56
C ASP A 33 -21.38 18.61 8.25
N VAL A 34 -20.20 19.25 8.14
CA VAL A 34 -19.96 20.61 8.64
C VAL A 34 -20.77 21.65 7.86
N ASP A 35 -20.83 21.55 6.53
CA ASP A 35 -21.67 22.43 5.71
C ASP A 35 -23.17 22.30 6.04
N ASP A 36 -23.61 21.10 6.46
CA ASP A 36 -24.97 20.83 6.92
C ASP A 36 -25.24 21.29 8.38
N GLY A 37 -24.24 21.90 9.04
CA GLY A 37 -24.37 22.50 10.37
C GLY A 37 -23.92 21.62 11.54
N LEU A 38 -23.29 20.46 11.28
CA LEU A 38 -22.67 19.65 12.33
C LEU A 38 -21.30 20.22 12.73
N VAL A 39 -20.80 19.80 13.89
CA VAL A 39 -19.48 20.19 14.41
C VAL A 39 -18.56 18.97 14.41
N PHE A 40 -17.38 19.13 13.81
CA PHE A 40 -16.31 18.13 13.86
C PHE A 40 -15.22 18.58 14.84
N ASP A 41 -15.08 17.87 15.96
CA ASP A 41 -14.09 18.14 16.99
C ASP A 41 -13.51 16.84 17.60
N LYS A 42 -12.74 16.96 18.67
CA LYS A 42 -12.09 15.82 19.35
C LYS A 42 -13.07 14.79 19.95
N ASN A 43 -14.35 15.13 20.08
CA ASN A 43 -15.41 14.28 20.61
C ASN A 43 -16.27 13.67 19.49
N SER A 44 -15.99 14.00 18.22
CA SER A 44 -16.65 13.39 17.08
C SER A 44 -16.18 11.95 16.86
N ASP A 45 -17.12 11.06 16.56
CA ASP A 45 -16.80 9.70 16.13
C ASP A 45 -16.20 9.71 14.72
N ALA A 46 -15.30 8.76 14.47
CA ALA A 46 -14.74 8.57 13.15
C ALA A 46 -15.81 8.06 12.19
N ASN A 47 -15.99 8.74 11.05
CA ASN A 47 -16.85 8.23 9.99
C ASN A 47 -16.19 7.02 9.29
N PHE A 48 -16.96 6.35 8.43
CA PHE A 48 -16.48 5.14 7.74
C PHE A 48 -15.16 5.36 6.98
N GLY A 49 -14.98 6.48 6.29
CA GLY A 49 -13.76 6.75 5.52
C GLY A 49 -12.53 6.90 6.41
N GLN A 50 -12.65 7.63 7.53
CA GLN A 50 -11.60 7.79 8.53
C GLN A 50 -11.26 6.45 9.20
N MET A 51 -12.27 5.68 9.61
CA MET A 51 -12.10 4.35 10.20
C MET A 51 -11.41 3.38 9.23
N ALA A 52 -11.88 3.32 7.98
CA ALA A 52 -11.32 2.43 6.96
C ALA A 52 -9.88 2.82 6.59
N HIS A 53 -9.56 4.11 6.51
CA HIS A 53 -8.18 4.59 6.36
C HIS A 53 -7.28 4.06 7.48
N GLY A 54 -7.73 4.21 8.74
CA GLY A 54 -6.99 3.71 9.91
C GLY A 54 -6.77 2.20 9.89
N ILE A 55 -7.82 1.40 9.61
CA ILE A 55 -7.73 -0.07 9.54
C ILE A 55 -6.77 -0.51 8.44
N LEU A 56 -6.86 0.10 7.25
CA LEU A 56 -5.96 -0.22 6.14
C LEU A 56 -4.51 0.12 6.49
N GLY A 57 -4.26 1.27 7.12
CA GLY A 57 -2.91 1.75 7.43
C GLY A 57 -2.24 1.13 8.64
N MET A 58 -3.01 0.75 9.66
CA MET A 58 -2.46 0.21 10.90
C MET A 58 -2.48 -1.31 10.96
N THR A 59 -3.34 -1.96 10.17
CA THR A 59 -3.54 -3.41 10.26
C THR A 59 -3.26 -4.10 8.93
N VAL A 60 -4.01 -3.78 7.88
CA VAL A 60 -4.00 -4.57 6.63
C VAL A 60 -2.66 -4.44 5.89
N ILE A 61 -2.21 -3.21 5.63
CA ILE A 61 -0.95 -2.97 4.89
C ILE A 61 0.28 -3.46 5.68
N PRO A 62 0.42 -3.17 6.99
CA PRO A 62 1.50 -3.74 7.79
C PRO A 62 1.55 -5.27 7.78
N ALA A 63 0.39 -5.93 7.91
CA ALA A 63 0.31 -7.39 7.85
C ALA A 63 0.75 -7.92 6.47
N LEU A 64 0.27 -7.33 5.38
CA LEU A 64 0.67 -7.70 4.01
C LEU A 64 2.17 -7.48 3.77
N ALA A 65 2.73 -6.37 4.25
CA ALA A 65 4.16 -6.08 4.12
C ALA A 65 5.03 -7.06 4.91
N LEU A 66 4.59 -7.46 6.12
CA LEU A 66 5.27 -8.49 6.91
C LEU A 66 5.20 -9.86 6.23
N LEU A 67 4.02 -10.24 5.72
CA LEU A 67 3.87 -11.48 4.95
C LEU A 67 4.73 -11.47 3.70
N LEU A 68 4.80 -10.35 2.98
CA LEU A 68 5.68 -10.18 1.82
C LEU A 68 7.15 -10.41 2.21
N LEU A 69 7.60 -9.84 3.34
CA LEU A 69 8.94 -10.05 3.87
C LEU A 69 9.21 -11.51 4.20
N ILE A 70 8.32 -12.18 4.92
CA ILE A 70 8.44 -13.61 5.25
C ILE A 70 8.51 -14.46 3.98
N VAL A 71 7.60 -14.24 3.04
CA VAL A 71 7.55 -14.98 1.76
C VAL A 71 8.78 -14.72 0.89
N SER A 72 9.39 -13.54 1.00
CA SER A 72 10.54 -13.15 0.17
C SER A 72 11.74 -14.08 0.29
N PHE A 73 11.96 -14.66 1.48
CA PHE A 73 13.05 -15.62 1.74
C PHE A 73 12.90 -16.93 0.95
N PHE A 74 11.67 -17.27 0.56
CA PHE A 74 11.36 -18.49 -0.17
C PHE A 74 11.00 -18.23 -1.64
N ALA A 75 10.89 -16.96 -2.04
CA ALA A 75 10.30 -16.56 -3.32
C ALA A 75 11.16 -16.92 -4.55
N GLY A 76 12.48 -17.04 -4.39
CA GLY A 76 13.41 -17.25 -5.51
C GLY A 76 13.33 -16.13 -6.56
N VAL A 77 13.06 -14.89 -6.09
CA VAL A 77 13.05 -13.67 -6.92
C VAL A 77 14.38 -12.96 -6.69
N ASP A 78 15.10 -12.64 -7.76
CA ASP A 78 16.38 -11.94 -7.67
C ASP A 78 16.20 -10.59 -6.98
N GLY A 79 16.92 -10.40 -5.86
CA GLY A 79 16.78 -9.24 -4.99
C GLY A 79 15.42 -9.14 -4.27
N GLY A 80 14.59 -10.19 -4.27
CA GLY A 80 13.24 -10.18 -3.71
C GLY A 80 13.20 -9.81 -2.22
N VAL A 81 14.16 -10.32 -1.44
CA VAL A 81 14.33 -9.99 -0.01
C VAL A 81 14.67 -8.51 0.18
N LYS A 82 15.59 -7.96 -0.62
CA LYS A 82 15.94 -6.53 -0.59
C LYS A 82 14.70 -5.66 -0.84
N TRP A 83 13.93 -5.96 -1.87
CA TRP A 83 12.72 -5.20 -2.18
C TRP A 83 11.66 -5.32 -1.08
N ALA A 84 11.45 -6.50 -0.52
CA ALA A 84 10.52 -6.70 0.58
C ALA A 84 10.93 -5.96 1.85
N LEU A 85 12.23 -5.93 2.18
CA LEU A 85 12.77 -5.13 3.28
C LEU A 85 12.55 -3.63 3.07
N ILE A 86 12.75 -3.12 1.86
CA ILE A 86 12.49 -1.71 1.56
C ILE A 86 11.00 -1.41 1.73
N VAL A 87 10.10 -2.25 1.19
CA VAL A 87 8.64 -2.07 1.37
C VAL A 87 8.28 -2.07 2.85
N PHE A 88 8.74 -3.06 3.61
CA PHE A 88 8.47 -3.16 5.04
C PHE A 88 9.01 -1.95 5.82
N GLY A 89 10.27 -1.55 5.56
CA GLY A 89 10.88 -0.38 6.18
C GLY A 89 10.12 0.92 5.89
N LEU A 90 9.66 1.11 4.64
CA LEU A 90 8.82 2.25 4.28
C LEU A 90 7.45 2.22 4.98
N VAL A 91 6.87 1.03 5.20
CA VAL A 91 5.61 0.89 5.96
C VAL A 91 5.81 1.20 7.43
N VAL A 92 6.92 0.77 8.04
CA VAL A 92 7.28 1.16 9.42
C VAL A 92 7.44 2.68 9.52
N LEU A 93 8.17 3.28 8.57
CA LEU A 93 8.31 4.74 8.48
C LEU A 93 6.95 5.42 8.29
N GLN A 94 6.05 4.87 7.49
CA GLN A 94 4.70 5.40 7.26
C GLN A 94 3.92 5.53 8.57
N VAL A 95 3.95 4.48 9.39
CA VAL A 95 3.26 4.44 10.69
C VAL A 95 3.88 5.46 11.66
N ALA A 96 5.21 5.53 11.72
CA ALA A 96 5.90 6.53 12.55
C ALA A 96 5.52 7.96 12.14
N LEU A 97 5.53 8.27 10.84
CA LEU A 97 5.13 9.58 10.33
C LEU A 97 3.67 9.90 10.65
N ALA A 98 2.77 8.90 10.61
CA ALA A 98 1.37 9.08 10.98
C ALA A 98 1.22 9.54 12.44
N PHE A 99 1.86 8.84 13.38
CA PHE A 99 1.77 9.19 14.80
C PHE A 99 2.36 10.57 15.10
N VAL A 100 3.51 10.88 14.51
CA VAL A 100 4.15 12.19 14.69
C VAL A 100 3.26 13.32 14.13
N SER A 101 2.48 13.05 13.08
CA SER A 101 1.59 14.04 12.47
C SER A 101 0.46 14.51 13.39
N PHE A 102 0.06 13.72 14.40
CA PHE A 102 -0.90 14.17 15.41
C PHE A 102 -0.36 15.30 16.30
N GLY A 103 0.96 15.36 16.51
CA GLY A 103 1.62 16.45 17.23
C GLY A 103 2.14 17.57 16.32
N VAL A 104 2.53 17.24 15.09
CA VAL A 104 3.11 18.19 14.13
C VAL A 104 2.41 18.01 12.77
N PRO A 105 1.30 18.72 12.50
CA PRO A 105 0.48 18.50 11.30
C PRO A 105 1.23 18.61 9.97
N ALA A 106 2.26 19.46 9.90
CA ALA A 106 3.09 19.62 8.70
C ALA A 106 3.82 18.31 8.31
N ILE A 107 4.11 17.42 9.27
CA ILE A 107 4.71 16.10 8.99
C ILE A 107 3.72 15.18 8.25
N GLY A 108 2.42 15.50 8.28
CA GLY A 108 1.40 14.80 7.50
C GLY A 108 1.68 14.83 5.99
N ALA A 109 2.33 15.89 5.48
CA ALA A 109 2.75 15.93 4.08
C ALA A 109 3.83 14.87 3.76
N LEU A 110 4.76 14.63 4.69
CA LEU A 110 5.77 13.58 4.55
C LEU A 110 5.14 12.18 4.63
N HIS A 111 4.13 12.01 5.48
CA HIS A 111 3.32 10.78 5.51
C HIS A 111 2.64 10.54 4.14
N GLY A 112 2.01 11.56 3.56
CA GLY A 112 1.43 11.46 2.21
C GLY A 112 2.45 11.10 1.13
N ALA A 113 3.63 11.75 1.15
CA ALA A 113 4.71 11.45 0.21
C ALA A 113 5.26 10.02 0.37
N ASN A 114 5.46 9.56 1.60
CA ASN A 114 5.95 8.21 1.86
C ASN A 114 4.91 7.14 1.48
N ALA A 115 3.60 7.42 1.56
CA ALA A 115 2.56 6.52 1.03
C ALA A 115 2.78 6.24 -0.46
N LEU A 116 3.04 7.29 -1.26
CA LEU A 116 3.34 7.16 -2.69
C LEU A 116 4.62 6.35 -2.92
N ALA A 117 5.64 6.53 -2.07
CA ALA A 117 6.86 5.73 -2.12
C ALA A 117 6.58 4.24 -1.83
N VAL A 118 5.79 3.91 -0.80
CA VAL A 118 5.38 2.52 -0.50
C VAL A 118 4.67 1.92 -1.71
N MET A 119 3.69 2.62 -2.28
CA MET A 119 2.94 2.16 -3.45
C MET A 119 3.86 1.88 -4.64
N ALA A 120 4.74 2.83 -4.98
CA ALA A 120 5.67 2.70 -6.11
C ALA A 120 6.65 1.54 -5.91
N VAL A 121 7.25 1.42 -4.72
CA VAL A 121 8.24 0.38 -4.42
C VAL A 121 7.59 -1.00 -4.36
N ALA A 122 6.40 -1.13 -3.77
CA ALA A 122 5.65 -2.39 -3.76
C ALA A 122 5.24 -2.81 -5.18
N GLY A 123 4.76 -1.87 -6.01
CA GLY A 123 4.48 -2.12 -7.42
C GLY A 123 5.71 -2.58 -8.21
N MET A 124 6.86 -1.96 -7.96
CA MET A 124 8.14 -2.37 -8.55
C MET A 124 8.57 -3.79 -8.11
N ALA A 125 8.37 -4.14 -6.84
CA ALA A 125 8.64 -5.48 -6.32
C ALA A 125 7.76 -6.53 -7.03
N GLY A 126 6.46 -6.25 -7.17
CA GLY A 126 5.51 -7.10 -7.89
C GLY A 126 5.89 -7.30 -9.37
N ARG A 127 6.25 -6.22 -10.08
CA ARG A 127 6.67 -6.29 -11.49
C ARG A 127 7.92 -7.16 -11.69
N ARG A 128 8.92 -7.03 -10.81
CA ARG A 128 10.16 -7.84 -10.90
C ARG A 128 9.91 -9.33 -10.69
N ALA A 129 8.89 -9.70 -9.92
CA ALA A 129 8.53 -11.10 -9.73
C ALA A 129 7.82 -11.73 -10.95
N ALA A 130 7.23 -10.93 -11.85
CA ALA A 130 6.46 -11.43 -12.99
C ALA A 130 7.32 -12.13 -14.08
N GLY A 131 8.63 -11.87 -14.14
CA GLY A 131 9.54 -12.43 -15.15
C GLY A 131 9.22 -12.00 -16.60
N PRO A 132 10.08 -12.33 -17.59
CA PRO A 132 9.73 -12.22 -19.00
C PRO A 132 8.54 -13.13 -19.31
N ARG A 133 7.56 -12.66 -20.08
CA ARG A 133 6.57 -13.56 -20.69
C ARG A 133 7.34 -14.46 -21.65
N THR A 134 7.36 -15.77 -21.40
CA THR A 134 7.75 -16.72 -22.43
C THR A 134 6.68 -16.63 -23.52
N GLU A 135 6.97 -15.90 -24.60
CA GLU A 135 6.16 -15.99 -25.81
C GLU A 135 6.31 -17.41 -26.34
N THR A 136 5.23 -18.19 -26.32
CA THR A 136 5.18 -19.46 -27.03
C THR A 136 5.47 -19.15 -28.50
N PRO A 137 6.54 -19.69 -29.11
CA PRO A 137 6.79 -19.48 -30.52
C PRO A 137 5.57 -19.94 -31.32
N ALA A 138 5.10 -19.12 -32.26
CA ALA A 138 4.04 -19.54 -33.17
C ALA A 138 4.44 -20.87 -33.83
N PRO A 139 3.51 -21.83 -34.02
CA PRO A 139 3.84 -23.09 -34.67
C PRO A 139 4.47 -22.78 -36.03
N SER A 140 5.71 -23.22 -36.23
CA SER A 140 6.36 -23.19 -37.54
C SER A 140 5.48 -23.98 -38.50
N GLU A 141 4.85 -23.32 -39.46
CA GLU A 141 4.23 -23.99 -40.61
C GLU A 141 5.32 -24.82 -41.28
N ALA A 142 5.29 -26.13 -41.07
CA ALA A 142 6.10 -27.07 -41.83
C ALA A 142 5.65 -26.99 -43.29
N LYS A 143 6.46 -26.34 -44.13
CA LYS A 143 6.31 -26.46 -45.57
C LYS A 143 6.65 -27.89 -45.97
N LEU A 144 5.72 -28.48 -46.71
CA LEU A 144 5.61 -29.84 -47.25
C LEU A 144 6.93 -30.42 -47.78
#